data_AF-A0A0E4FZZ9-F1
#
_entry.id   AF-A0A0E4FZZ9-F1
#
_cell.length_a   1.000
_cell.length_b   1.000
_cell.length_c   1.000
_cell.angle_alpha   90.00
_cell.angle_beta   90.00
_cell.angle_gamma   90.00
#
_symmetry.space_group_name_H-M   'P 1'
#
loop_
_entity.id
_entity.type
_entity.pdbx_description
1 polymer ?
#
loop_
_entity_poly.entity_id
_entity_poly.type
_entity_poly.pdbx_seq_one_letter_code
_entity_poly.pdbx_strand_id
1 'polypeptide(L)'
;MVGRAGAGKTTMMKAAREVWEAAGYRVVGAALAGKAAEGLEKEAGIASRTLASWELAWSNGRELDDKTIFVLDEAGMVSSRQMALFVEAVVKTG
;
A
#
# COMPACT_ATOMS: atom_id res chain seq x y z
N MET A 1 6.92 -6.23 -6.93
CA MET A 1 7.79 -5.97 -8.11
C MET A 1 8.91 -5.04 -7.68
N VAL A 2 10.18 -5.40 -7.87
CA VAL A 2 11.34 -4.57 -7.45
C VAL A 2 11.81 -3.78 -8.67
N GLY A 3 11.66 -2.45 -8.65
CA GLY A 3 12.16 -1.56 -9.69
C GLY A 3 13.07 -0.48 -9.08
N ARG A 4 14.10 -0.05 -9.82
CA ARG A 4 14.92 1.10 -9.43
C ARG A 4 14.08 2.38 -9.38
N ALA A 5 14.46 3.32 -8.51
CA ALA A 5 13.90 4.68 -8.51
C ALA A 5 14.03 5.30 -9.91
N GLY A 6 12.92 5.82 -10.46
CA GLY A 6 12.87 6.45 -11.79
C GLY A 6 12.42 5.58 -12.98
N ALA A 7 12.11 4.29 -12.80
CA ALA A 7 11.85 3.35 -13.90
C ALA A 7 10.36 3.18 -14.33
N GLY A 8 9.48 4.14 -14.06
CA GLY A 8 8.05 4.03 -14.44
C GLY A 8 7.21 3.08 -13.56
N LYS A 9 7.70 2.76 -12.36
CA LYS A 9 6.98 1.95 -11.35
C LYS A 9 5.63 2.56 -10.99
N THR A 10 5.60 3.87 -10.75
CA THR A 10 4.39 4.61 -10.38
C THR A 10 3.41 4.71 -11.56
N THR A 11 3.90 4.80 -12.80
CA THR A 11 3.08 4.70 -14.01
C THR A 11 2.41 3.33 -14.13
N MET A 12 3.15 2.25 -13.87
CA MET A 12 2.57 0.89 -13.84
C MET A 12 1.57 0.71 -12.69
N MET A 13 1.84 1.26 -11.51
CA MET A 13 0.90 1.22 -10.38
C MET A 13 -0.39 2.00 -10.68
N LYS A 14 -0.30 3.12 -11.39
CA LYS A 14 -1.49 3.84 -11.87
C LYS A 14 -2.35 2.99 -12.79
N ALA A 15 -1.74 2.35 -13.80
CA ALA A 15 -2.46 1.48 -14.72
C ALA A 15 -3.07 0.27 -14.01
N ALA A 16 -2.32 -0.34 -13.08
CA ALA A 16 -2.81 -1.45 -12.27
C ALA A 16 -4.00 -1.04 -11.39
N ARG A 17 -3.90 0.12 -10.71
CA ARG A 17 -4.99 0.72 -9.92
C ARG A 17 -6.26 0.87 -10.75
N GLU A 18 -6.16 1.44 -11.94
CA GLU A 18 -7.31 1.65 -12.84
C GLU A 18 -8.00 0.34 -13.22
N VAL A 19 -7.22 -0.70 -13.53
CA VAL A 19 -7.76 -2.03 -13.87
C VAL A 19 -8.43 -2.67 -12.67
N TRP A 20 -7.83 -2.59 -11.49
CA TRP A 20 -8.39 -3.18 -10.28
C TRP A 20 -9.67 -2.48 -9.82
N GLU A 21 -9.69 -1.14 -9.84
CA GLU A 21 -10.89 -0.37 -9.53
C GLU A 21 -12.01 -0.65 -10.53
N ALA A 22 -11.70 -0.77 -11.83
CA ALA A 22 -12.67 -1.18 -12.85
C ALA A 22 -13.22 -2.59 -12.62
N ALA A 23 -12.45 -3.48 -11.99
CA ALA A 23 -12.88 -4.81 -11.57
C ALA A 23 -13.65 -4.82 -10.22
N GLY A 24 -13.90 -3.65 -9.62
CA GLY A 24 -14.66 -3.49 -8.38
C GLY A 24 -13.84 -3.64 -7.10
N TYR A 25 -12.50 -3.57 -7.19
CA TYR A 25 -11.65 -3.56 -6.00
C TYR A 25 -11.40 -2.15 -5.50
N ARG A 26 -11.34 -1.99 -4.19
CA ARG A 26 -10.78 -0.83 -3.54
C ARG A 26 -9.26 -0.94 -3.54
N VAL A 27 -8.54 0.09 -4.00
CA VAL A 27 -7.07 0.10 -3.97
C VAL A 27 -6.59 1.11 -2.93
N VAL A 28 -5.75 0.68 -2.00
CA VAL A 28 -5.17 1.54 -0.96
C VAL A 28 -3.68 1.33 -0.83
N GLY A 29 -2.95 2.36 -0.43
CA GLY A 29 -1.49 2.37 -0.40
C GLY A 29 -0.92 2.46 1.02
N ALA A 30 0.29 1.94 1.18
CA ALA A 30 1.10 2.11 2.36
C ALA A 30 2.58 2.30 2.05
N ALA A 31 3.25 3.07 2.90
CA ALA A 31 4.70 3.24 2.87
C ALA A 31 5.26 3.46 4.28
N LEU A 32 6.57 3.30 4.44
CA LEU A 32 7.24 3.56 5.73
C LEU A 32 7.21 5.03 6.13
N ALA A 33 7.47 5.92 5.17
CA ALA A 33 7.62 7.34 5.41
C ALA A 33 6.46 8.13 4.81
N GLY A 34 6.04 9.20 5.48
CA GLY A 34 4.95 10.07 5.00
C GLY A 34 5.22 10.61 3.59
N LYS A 35 6.46 11.02 3.31
CA LYS A 35 6.86 11.49 1.97
C LYS A 35 6.72 10.42 0.87
N ALA A 36 6.97 9.15 1.20
CA ALA A 36 6.78 8.05 0.26
C ALA A 36 5.30 7.75 0.03
N ALA A 37 4.47 7.81 1.09
CA ALA A 37 3.01 7.68 0.97
C ALA A 37 2.42 8.82 0.12
N GLU A 38 2.86 10.06 0.35
CA GLU A 38 2.47 11.23 -0.46
C GLU A 38 2.89 11.08 -1.92
N GLY A 39 4.10 10.56 -2.17
CA GLY A 39 4.61 10.26 -3.51
C GLY A 39 3.73 9.23 -4.23
N LEU A 40 3.40 8.12 -3.55
CA LEU A 40 2.53 7.08 -4.11
C LEU A 40 1.14 7.63 -4.48
N GLU A 41 0.58 8.50 -3.63
CA GLU A 41 -0.70 9.15 -3.91
C GLU A 41 -0.62 10.11 -5.10
N LYS A 42 0.38 10.99 -5.12
CA LYS A 42 0.56 11.98 -6.20
C LYS A 42 0.85 11.34 -7.55
N GLU A 43 1.67 10.29 -7.56
CA GLU A 43 2.17 9.72 -8.81
C GLU A 43 1.33 8.54 -9.34
N ALA A 44 0.76 7.71 -8.45
CA ALA A 44 -0.09 6.57 -8.86
C ALA A 44 -1.59 6.80 -8.66
N GLY A 45 -2.00 7.87 -7.97
CA GLY A 45 -3.40 8.13 -7.64
C GLY A 45 -3.97 7.17 -6.60
N ILE A 46 -3.12 6.51 -5.82
CA ILE A 46 -3.53 5.54 -4.80
C ILE A 46 -3.58 6.26 -3.45
N ALA A 47 -4.76 6.33 -2.84
CA ALA A 47 -4.90 6.90 -1.50
C ALA A 47 -4.02 6.15 -0.50
N SER A 48 -3.07 6.87 0.11
CA SER A 48 -1.94 6.24 0.81
C SER A 48 -1.74 6.81 2.21
N ARG A 49 -1.23 5.99 3.13
CA ARG A 49 -0.83 6.43 4.48
C ARG A 49 0.40 5.67 4.96
N THR A 50 1.00 6.11 6.06
CA THR A 50 2.15 5.39 6.63
C THR A 50 1.74 4.05 7.24
N LEU A 51 2.68 3.11 7.39
CA LEU A 51 2.41 1.85 8.10
C LEU A 51 1.91 2.11 9.53
N ALA A 52 2.50 3.06 10.25
CA ALA A 52 2.05 3.45 11.59
C ALA A 52 0.59 3.98 11.59
N SER A 53 0.18 4.68 10.52
CA SER A 53 -1.20 5.15 10.38
C SER A 53 -2.17 4.00 10.05
N TRP A 54 -1.73 2.96 9.35
CA TRP A 54 -2.49 1.72 9.16
C TRP A 54 -2.64 0.92 10.45
N GLU A 55 -1.55 0.75 11.21
CA GLU A 55 -1.58 0.09 12.52
C GLU A 55 -2.59 0.76 13.47
N LEU A 56 -2.59 2.10 13.52
CA LEU A 56 -3.58 2.87 14.30
C LEU A 56 -5.01 2.73 13.74
N ALA A 57 -5.18 2.61 12.42
CA ALA A 57 -6.50 2.41 11.83
C ALA A 57 -7.08 1.04 12.22
N TRP A 58 -6.26 -0.02 12.16
CA TRP A 58 -6.65 -1.36 12.56
C TRP A 58 -6.94 -1.47 14.06
N SER A 59 -6.13 -0.83 14.92
CA SER A 59 -6.41 -0.80 16.36
C SER A 59 -7.75 -0.13 16.70
N ASN A 60 -8.27 0.69 15.80
CA ASN A 60 -9.57 1.35 15.91
C ASN A 60 -10.69 0.63 15.13
N GLY A 61 -10.47 -0.62 14.71
CA GLY A 61 -11.46 -1.45 14.02
C GLY A 61 -11.71 -1.06 12.55
N ARG A 62 -10.83 -0.28 11.92
CA ARG A 62 -10.91 -0.04 10.47
C ARG A 62 -10.14 -1.11 9.72
N GLU A 63 -10.87 -2.12 9.27
CA GLU A 63 -10.35 -3.31 8.61
C GLU A 63 -10.25 -3.18 7.09
N LEU A 64 -9.54 -4.13 6.47
CA LEU A 64 -9.52 -4.32 5.02
C LEU A 64 -10.52 -5.42 4.69
N ASP A 65 -11.25 -5.30 3.58
CA ASP A 65 -12.19 -6.33 3.14
C ASP A 65 -11.60 -7.20 2.02
N ASP A 66 -12.33 -8.26 1.66
CA ASP A 66 -12.00 -9.18 0.57
C ASP A 66 -11.99 -8.53 -0.83
N LYS A 67 -12.49 -7.30 -0.92
CA LYS A 67 -12.47 -6.45 -2.11
C LYS A 67 -11.40 -5.36 -2.04
N THR A 68 -10.43 -5.47 -1.13
CA THR A 68 -9.35 -4.50 -1.02
C THR A 68 -8.01 -5.03 -1.53
N ILE A 69 -7.38 -4.28 -2.43
CA ILE A 69 -5.99 -4.45 -2.85
C ILE A 69 -5.12 -3.46 -2.10
N PHE A 70 -4.15 -4.01 -1.37
CA PHE A 70 -3.23 -3.25 -0.54
C PHE A 70 -1.86 -3.14 -1.20
N VAL A 71 -1.49 -1.93 -1.62
CA VAL A 71 -0.22 -1.65 -2.31
C VAL A 71 0.81 -1.15 -1.31
N LEU A 72 1.94 -1.84 -1.21
CA LEU A 72 3.05 -1.45 -0.34
C LEU A 72 4.22 -0.96 -1.18
N ASP A 73 4.57 0.32 -1.04
CA ASP A 73 5.76 0.90 -1.68
C ASP A 73 6.96 0.91 -0.73
N GLU A 74 8.17 0.89 -1.29
CA GLU A 74 9.45 0.84 -0.57
C GLU A 74 9.64 -0.39 0.35
N ALA A 75 8.98 -1.50 0.01
CA ALA A 75 9.14 -2.80 0.67
C ALA A 75 10.60 -3.26 0.86
N GLY A 76 11.52 -2.81 -0.02
CA GLY A 76 12.95 -3.11 0.06
C GLY A 76 13.72 -2.34 1.13
N MET A 77 13.16 -1.27 1.68
CA MET A 77 13.70 -0.51 2.81
C MET A 77 13.07 -0.92 4.15
N VAL A 78 12.04 -1.76 4.12
CA VAL A 78 11.43 -2.38 5.31
C VAL A 78 12.30 -3.57 5.72
N SER A 79 12.80 -3.59 6.96
CA SER A 79 13.49 -4.78 7.46
C SER A 79 12.55 -5.99 7.36
N SER A 80 13.06 -7.17 6.99
CA SER A 80 12.23 -8.38 6.76
C SER A 80 11.32 -8.72 7.95
N ARG A 81 11.70 -8.32 9.17
CA ARG A 81 10.95 -8.52 10.40
C ARG A 81 9.72 -7.59 10.50
N GLN A 82 9.84 -6.33 10.10
CA GLN A 82 8.69 -5.40 10.07
C GLN A 82 7.70 -5.78 8.98
N MET A 83 8.18 -6.27 7.82
CA MET A 83 7.32 -6.78 6.76
C MET A 83 6.47 -7.96 7.23
N ALA A 84 7.07 -8.92 7.95
CA ALA A 84 6.36 -10.08 8.47
C ALA A 84 5.22 -9.69 9.44
N LEU A 85 5.50 -8.78 10.38
CA LEU A 85 4.48 -8.26 11.31
C LEU A 85 3.35 -7.54 10.57
N PHE A 86 3.68 -6.78 9.54
CA PHE A 86 2.70 -6.04 8.77
C PHE A 86 1.82 -6.97 7.92
N VAL A 87 2.41 -7.97 7.27
CA VAL A 87 1.66 -9.00 6.54
C VAL A 87 0.75 -9.79 7.48
N GLU A 88 1.22 -10.16 8.67
CA GLU A 88 0.35 -10.80 9.68
C GLU A 88 -0.82 -9.93 10.09
N ALA A 89 -0.62 -8.62 10.27
CA ALA A 89 -1.69 -7.69 10.61
C ALA A 89 -2.73 -7.56 9.48
N VAL A 90 -2.29 -7.48 8.22
CA VAL A 90 -3.18 -7.47 7.04
C VAL A 90 -3.99 -8.76 6.96
N VAL A 91 -3.37 -9.93 7.19
CA VAL A 91 -4.05 -11.23 7.09
C VAL A 91 -5.05 -11.46 8.22
N LYS A 92 -4.82 -10.92 9.43
CA LYS A 92 -5.73 -11.06 10.57
C LYS A 92 -6.95 -10.13 10.51
N THR A 93 -6.90 -9.08 9.67
CA THR A 93 -7.92 -8.03 9.58
C THR A 93 -8.82 -8.17 8.35
N GLY A 94 -8.77 -9.31 7.65
CA GLY A 94 -9.62 -9.64 6.50
C GLY A 94 -10.19 -11.04 6.58
#